data_AF-A0A2E5VAR5-F1
#
_entry.id   AF-A0A2E5VAR5-F1
#
_cell.length_a   1.000
_cell.length_b   1.000
_cell.length_c   1.000
_cell.angle_alpha   90.00
_cell.angle_beta   90.00
_cell.angle_gamma   90.00
#
_symmetry.space_group_name_H-M   'P 1'
#
loop_
_entity.id
_entity.type
_entity.pdbx_description
1 polymer ?
#
loop_
_entity_poly.entity_id
_entity_poly.type
_entity_poly.pdbx_seq_one_letter_code
_entity_poly.pdbx_strand_id
1 'polypeptide(L)'
;MAVIRHSRKKANVSVKVHKNEHVDKAIKRFIRKCKKEGIVQQVRDRRYYKKPSEIRSEIKNKRLRDNEKENKKRAERDKKAEQWKYRPRRRYNRNRGPNRNRNQNNRNPNFKKQHGNRGPNQNRPSQNRPNKGRPNHNKQQQKKRVVDPNSPFAKLADVKLKE
;
A
#
# COMPACT_ATOMS: atom_id res chain seq x y z
N MET A 1 -28.74 -21.54 -39.72
CA MET A 1 -27.28 -21.75 -39.63
C MET A 1 -26.75 -21.10 -38.35
N ALA A 2 -26.37 -21.89 -37.35
CA ALA A 2 -25.81 -21.37 -36.10
C ALA A 2 -24.30 -21.14 -36.28
N VAL A 3 -23.87 -19.88 -36.30
CA VAL A 3 -22.45 -19.53 -36.40
C VAL A 3 -21.82 -19.74 -35.03
N ILE A 4 -21.06 -20.84 -34.88
CA ILE A 4 -20.25 -21.11 -33.70
C ILE A 4 -19.20 -19.99 -33.59
N ARG A 5 -19.50 -18.96 -32.79
CA ARG A 5 -18.53 -17.94 -32.42
C ARG A 5 -17.51 -18.60 -31.51
N HIS A 6 -16.41 -19.07 -32.09
CA HIS A 6 -15.26 -19.57 -31.37
C HIS A 6 -14.90 -18.59 -30.25
N SER A 7 -15.02 -19.07 -29.01
CA SER A 7 -14.66 -18.34 -27.79
C SER A 7 -13.29 -17.70 -27.97
N ARG A 8 -13.22 -16.37 -27.86
CA ARG A 8 -11.96 -15.61 -27.94
C ARG A 8 -10.97 -16.25 -26.95
N LYS A 9 -9.87 -16.80 -27.47
CA LYS A 9 -8.78 -17.44 -26.69
C LYS A 9 -8.56 -16.69 -25.38
N LYS A 10 -8.76 -17.36 -24.23
CA LYS A 10 -8.59 -16.77 -22.90
C LYS A 10 -7.10 -16.56 -22.63
N ALA A 11 -6.58 -15.38 -22.96
CA ALA A 11 -5.24 -15.00 -22.55
C ALA A 11 -5.22 -14.71 -21.05
N ASN A 12 -4.29 -15.33 -20.31
CA ASN A 12 -4.15 -15.09 -18.87
C ASN A 12 -3.68 -13.66 -18.57
N VAL A 13 -2.89 -13.05 -19.46
CA VAL A 13 -2.43 -11.65 -19.36
C VAL A 13 -2.41 -11.04 -20.76
N SER A 14 -2.97 -9.84 -20.91
CA SER A 14 -2.85 -9.03 -22.14
C SER A 14 -2.39 -7.60 -21.84
N VAL A 15 -1.54 -7.05 -22.72
CA VAL A 15 -1.12 -5.64 -22.71
C VAL A 15 -1.28 -5.09 -24.11
N LYS A 16 -2.09 -4.03 -24.25
CA LYS A 16 -2.17 -3.26 -25.49
C LYS A 16 -1.01 -2.27 -25.50
N VAL A 17 -0.25 -2.24 -26.59
CA VAL A 17 0.82 -1.26 -26.82
C VAL A 17 0.21 -0.02 -27.46
N HIS A 18 0.70 1.17 -27.13
CA HIS A 18 0.24 2.42 -27.73
C HIS A 18 1.24 2.90 -28.76
N LYS A 19 0.75 3.60 -29.80
CA LYS A 19 1.56 4.02 -30.96
C LYS A 19 2.75 4.93 -30.57
N ASN A 20 2.62 5.71 -29.49
CA ASN A 20 3.65 6.65 -29.03
C ASN A 20 4.44 6.14 -27.82
N GLU A 21 4.60 4.82 -27.68
CA GLU A 21 5.31 4.22 -26.56
C GLU A 21 6.57 3.47 -26.98
N HIS A 22 7.67 3.71 -26.27
CA HIS A 22 8.86 2.86 -26.37
C HIS A 22 8.56 1.41 -25.99
N VAL A 23 8.98 0.47 -26.84
CA VAL A 23 8.73 -0.98 -26.70
C VAL A 23 9.13 -1.51 -25.31
N ASP A 24 10.24 -1.04 -24.75
CA ASP A 24 10.71 -1.46 -23.42
C ASP A 24 9.72 -1.14 -22.29
N LYS A 25 8.99 -0.03 -22.40
CA LYS A 25 7.96 0.33 -21.41
C LYS A 25 6.78 -0.66 -21.48
N ALA A 26 6.42 -1.11 -22.68
CA ALA A 26 5.37 -2.09 -22.88
C ALA A 26 5.78 -3.48 -22.34
N ILE A 27 7.02 -3.91 -22.62
CA ILE A 27 7.59 -5.15 -22.09
C ILE A 27 7.61 -5.12 -20.55
N LYS A 28 8.07 -4.01 -19.95
CA LYS A 28 8.06 -3.83 -18.49
C LYS A 28 6.66 -3.94 -17.91
N ARG A 29 5.64 -3.36 -18.54
CA ARG A 29 4.24 -3.51 -18.09
C ARG A 29 3.76 -4.95 -18.20
N PHE A 30 4.09 -5.64 -19.29
CA PHE A 30 3.74 -7.04 -19.46
C PHE A 30 4.35 -7.92 -18.36
N ILE A 31 5.66 -7.79 -18.11
CA ILE A 31 6.35 -8.51 -17.02
C ILE A 31 5.72 -8.19 -15.66
N ARG A 32 5.37 -6.93 -15.39
CA ARG A 32 4.67 -6.54 -14.15
C ARG A 32 3.29 -7.19 -14.04
N LYS A 33 2.52 -7.28 -15.13
CA LYS A 33 1.23 -7.99 -15.13
C LYS A 33 1.42 -9.49 -14.90
N CYS A 34 2.39 -10.15 -15.55
CA CYS A 34 2.70 -11.56 -15.30
C CYS A 34 3.12 -11.83 -13.84
N LYS A 35 3.86 -10.90 -13.23
CA LYS A 35 4.22 -10.96 -11.80
C LYS A 35 2.99 -10.74 -10.90
N LYS A 36 2.10 -9.80 -11.26
CA LYS A 36 0.88 -9.50 -10.50
C LYS A 36 -0.10 -10.67 -10.49
N GLU A 37 -0.34 -11.28 -11.66
CA GLU A 37 -1.17 -12.49 -11.77
C GLU A 37 -0.50 -13.72 -11.14
N GLY A 38 0.76 -13.60 -10.71
CA GLY A 38 1.49 -14.67 -10.04
C GLY A 38 1.82 -15.86 -10.96
N ILE A 39 1.72 -15.71 -12.28
CA ILE A 39 1.97 -16.81 -13.24
C ILE A 39 3.34 -17.45 -13.02
N VAL A 40 4.38 -16.61 -12.82
CA VAL A 40 5.73 -17.10 -12.56
C VAL A 40 5.82 -17.87 -11.24
N GLN A 41 5.08 -17.44 -10.22
CA GLN A 41 5.04 -18.13 -8.92
C GLN A 41 4.30 -19.46 -9.04
N GLN A 42 3.14 -19.48 -9.71
CA GLN A 42 2.38 -20.71 -9.95
C GLN A 42 3.20 -21.75 -10.72
N VAL A 43 3.94 -21.32 -11.75
CA VAL A 43 4.84 -22.22 -12.48
C VAL A 43 5.90 -22.81 -11.55
N ARG A 44 6.48 -22.02 -10.63
CA ARG A 44 7.45 -22.50 -9.65
C ARG A 44 6.84 -23.48 -8.64
N ASP A 45 5.67 -23.15 -8.11
CA ASP A 45 4.98 -23.95 -7.11
C ASP A 45 4.52 -25.31 -7.69
N ARG A 46 4.23 -25.36 -9.00
CA ARG A 46 3.79 -26.56 -9.71
C ARG A 46 4.92 -27.40 -10.32
N ARG A 47 6.20 -27.02 -10.18
CA ARG A 47 7.33 -27.78 -10.75
C ARG A 47 7.43 -29.19 -10.17
N TYR A 48 7.09 -29.33 -8.90
CA TYR A 48 7.17 -30.59 -8.17
C TYR A 48 5.87 -30.78 -7.37
N TYR A 49 5.51 -32.03 -7.10
CA TYR A 49 4.42 -32.31 -6.20
C TYR A 49 4.78 -31.86 -4.77
N LYS A 50 3.85 -31.15 -4.13
CA LYS A 50 3.89 -30.84 -2.71
C LYS A 50 2.63 -31.42 -2.07
N LYS A 51 2.77 -31.99 -0.87
CA LYS A 51 1.60 -32.53 -0.15
C LYS A 51 0.62 -31.38 0.20
N PRO A 52 -0.69 -31.63 0.21
CA PRO A 52 -1.68 -30.58 0.52
C PRO A 52 -1.49 -30.00 1.94
N SER A 53 -0.98 -30.79 2.90
CA SER A 53 -0.60 -30.31 4.23
C SER A 53 0.53 -29.27 4.18
N GLU A 54 1.58 -29.54 3.40
CA GLU A 54 2.74 -28.65 3.23
C GLU A 54 2.33 -27.33 2.57
N ILE A 55 1.48 -27.39 1.54
CA ILE A 55 0.93 -26.20 0.86
C ILE A 55 0.16 -25.34 1.88
N ARG A 56 -0.71 -25.94 2.70
CA ARG A 56 -1.46 -25.22 3.75
C ARG A 56 -0.54 -24.57 4.79
N SER A 57 0.50 -25.30 5.21
CA SER A 57 1.52 -24.80 6.15
C SER A 57 2.29 -23.61 5.58
N GLU A 58 2.75 -23.71 4.33
CA GLU A 58 3.49 -22.66 3.63
C GLU A 58 2.65 -21.39 3.47
N ILE A 59 1.37 -21.53 3.10
CA ILE A 59 0.44 -20.39 3.00
C ILE A 59 0.24 -19.72 4.35
N LYS A 60 0.03 -20.50 5.43
CA LYS A 60 -0.13 -19.96 6.79
C LYS A 60 1.12 -19.19 7.22
N ASN A 61 2.30 -19.80 7.06
CA ASN A 61 3.57 -19.18 7.44
C ASN A 61 3.86 -17.90 6.63
N LYS A 62 3.53 -17.89 5.33
CA LYS A 62 3.63 -16.69 4.50
C LYS A 62 2.74 -15.57 5.02
N ARG A 63 1.47 -15.87 5.34
CA ARG A 63 0.53 -14.89 5.91
C ARG A 63 1.01 -14.32 7.25
N LEU A 64 1.53 -15.17 8.14
CA LEU A 64 2.08 -14.72 9.43
C LEU A 64 3.24 -13.73 9.24
N ARG A 65 4.20 -14.06 8.35
CA ARG A 65 5.32 -13.17 8.02
C ARG A 65 4.87 -11.85 7.41
N ASP A 66 3.86 -11.88 6.54
CA ASP A 66 3.33 -10.67 5.90
C ASP A 66 2.60 -9.77 6.93
N ASN A 67 1.81 -10.36 7.83
CA ASN A 67 1.14 -9.65 8.93
C ASN A 67 2.15 -9.03 9.90
N GLU A 68 3.21 -9.76 10.27
CA GLU A 68 4.25 -9.24 11.15
C GLU A 68 4.95 -8.02 10.54
N LYS A 69 5.28 -8.09 9.25
CA LYS A 69 5.86 -6.96 8.51
C LYS A 69 4.90 -5.76 8.45
N GLU A 70 3.61 -6.00 8.24
CA GLU A 70 2.61 -4.93 8.24
C GLU A 70 2.49 -4.28 9.62
N ASN A 71 2.43 -5.08 10.69
CA ASN A 71 2.36 -4.61 12.07
C ASN A 71 3.59 -3.76 12.44
N LYS A 72 4.79 -4.19 12.06
CA LYS A 72 6.02 -3.41 12.25
C LYS A 72 5.94 -2.05 11.54
N LYS A 73 5.55 -2.05 10.26
CA LYS A 73 5.34 -0.80 9.49
C LYS A 73 4.24 0.08 10.06
N ARG A 74 3.19 -0.50 10.65
CA ARG A 74 2.11 0.22 11.32
C ARG A 74 2.62 0.89 12.59
N ALA A 75 3.31 0.15 13.46
CA ALA A 75 3.94 0.68 14.66
C ALA A 75 4.94 1.80 14.32
N GLU A 76 5.74 1.66 13.27
CA GLU A 76 6.64 2.72 12.80
C GLU A 76 5.89 3.98 12.34
N ARG A 77 4.79 3.81 11.59
CA ARG A 77 3.93 4.94 11.18
C ARG A 77 3.30 5.64 12.38
N ASP A 78 2.85 4.87 13.37
CA ASP A 78 2.23 5.39 14.59
C ASP A 78 3.27 6.14 15.43
N LYS A 79 4.46 5.54 15.68
CA LYS A 79 5.60 6.22 16.34
C LYS A 79 6.00 7.51 15.62
N LYS A 80 6.10 7.47 14.30
CA LYS A 80 6.41 8.66 13.50
C LYS A 80 5.32 9.70 13.66
N ALA A 81 4.04 9.33 13.57
CA ALA A 81 2.93 10.25 13.76
C ALA A 81 2.91 10.87 15.16
N GLU A 82 3.23 10.10 16.20
CA GLU A 82 3.41 10.58 17.58
C GLU A 82 4.56 11.59 17.69
N GLN A 83 5.70 11.29 17.06
CA GLN A 83 6.82 12.23 16.97
C GLN A 83 6.40 13.54 16.29
N TRP A 84 5.57 13.50 15.25
CA TRP A 84 5.05 14.72 14.59
C TRP A 84 4.07 15.50 15.47
N LYS A 85 3.28 14.84 16.32
CA LYS A 85 2.36 15.51 17.26
C LYS A 85 3.12 16.32 18.31
N TYR A 86 4.22 15.79 18.83
CA TYR A 86 5.07 16.45 19.83
C TYR A 86 6.35 17.03 19.25
N ARG A 87 6.36 17.35 17.94
CA ARG A 87 7.47 18.08 17.36
C ARG A 87 7.31 19.55 17.77
N PRO A 88 8.15 20.11 18.66
CA PRO A 88 8.05 21.52 19.00
C PRO A 88 8.08 22.31 17.69
N ARG A 89 7.11 23.22 17.50
CA ARG A 89 7.15 24.15 16.37
C ARG A 89 8.55 24.73 16.39
N ARG A 90 9.38 24.40 15.39
CA ARG A 90 10.73 24.95 15.29
C ARG A 90 10.54 26.45 15.45
N ARG A 91 11.03 27.02 16.56
CA ARG A 91 11.04 28.47 16.74
C ARG A 91 11.90 28.94 15.58
N TYR A 92 11.27 29.52 14.56
CA TYR A 92 12.02 30.11 13.45
C TYR A 92 12.93 31.16 14.10
N ASN A 93 14.22 30.86 14.16
CA ASN A 93 15.19 31.89 14.51
C ASN A 93 15.19 32.85 13.33
N ARG A 94 14.43 33.95 13.47
CA ARG A 94 14.28 35.02 12.46
C ARG A 94 15.63 35.59 12.00
N ASN A 95 16.70 35.37 12.78
CA ASN A 95 18.04 35.90 12.55
C ASN A 95 18.98 34.93 11.79
N ARG A 96 18.56 33.70 11.46
CA ARG A 96 19.25 32.85 10.48
C ARG A 96 18.69 33.12 9.08
N GLY A 97 19.09 34.24 8.50
CA GLY A 97 18.88 34.51 7.08
C GLY A 97 19.55 33.45 6.19
N PRO A 98 19.11 33.28 4.93
CA PRO A 98 19.75 32.35 4.01
C PRO A 98 21.23 32.74 3.84
N ASN A 99 22.14 31.81 4.09
CA ASN A 99 23.57 32.00 3.80
C ASN A 99 23.73 32.26 2.29
N ARG A 100 24.07 33.50 1.94
CA ARG A 100 24.25 33.95 0.55
C ARG A 100 25.57 33.50 -0.07
N ASN A 101 26.41 32.74 0.63
CA ASN A 101 27.60 32.16 0.03
C ASN A 101 27.26 30.90 -0.78
N ARG A 102 26.56 31.10 -1.89
CA ARG A 102 26.40 30.10 -2.95
C ARG A 102 27.59 30.29 -3.89
N ASN A 103 28.67 29.53 -3.64
CA ASN A 103 29.83 29.42 -4.53
C ASN A 103 29.34 29.27 -5.99
N GLN A 104 29.72 30.22 -6.84
CA GLN A 104 29.23 30.36 -8.22
C GLN A 104 30.01 29.52 -9.23
N ASN A 105 31.07 28.81 -8.81
CA ASN A 105 32.08 28.27 -9.72
C ASN A 105 31.77 26.87 -10.28
N ASN A 106 30.50 26.47 -10.34
CA ASN A 106 30.08 25.22 -10.99
C ASN A 106 28.78 25.40 -11.79
N ARG A 107 28.66 26.53 -12.52
CA ARG A 107 27.63 26.69 -13.55
C ARG A 107 28.21 26.27 -14.89
N ASN A 108 27.89 25.03 -15.30
CA ASN A 108 28.01 24.61 -16.69
C ASN A 108 27.22 25.60 -17.58
N PRO A 109 27.85 26.29 -18.55
CA PRO A 109 27.20 27.35 -19.32
C PRO A 109 26.15 26.82 -20.31
N ASN A 110 25.99 25.51 -20.48
CA ASN A 110 25.13 24.94 -21.54
C ASN A 110 23.77 24.39 -21.06
N PHE A 111 23.28 24.77 -19.88
CA PHE A 111 21.94 24.35 -19.42
C PHE A 111 20.88 25.42 -19.74
N LYS A 112 20.42 25.44 -21.00
CA LYS A 112 19.30 26.28 -21.46
C LYS A 112 18.00 25.78 -20.82
N LYS A 113 17.64 26.30 -19.63
CA LYS A 113 16.32 26.06 -19.02
C LYS A 113 15.26 26.69 -19.92
N GLN A 114 14.54 25.87 -20.66
CA GLN A 114 13.26 26.26 -21.24
C GLN A 114 12.28 26.49 -20.08
N HIS A 115 12.16 27.73 -19.62
CA HIS A 115 11.09 28.13 -18.72
C HIS A 115 9.80 28.23 -19.55
N GLY A 116 9.07 27.12 -19.66
CA GLY A 116 7.69 27.18 -20.10
C GLY A 116 6.87 27.98 -19.10
N ASN A 117 6.24 29.06 -19.56
CA ASN A 117 5.25 29.85 -18.82
C ASN A 117 4.19 28.92 -18.22
N ARG A 118 4.29 28.63 -16.92
CA ARG A 118 3.16 28.15 -16.12
C ARG A 118 2.69 29.32 -15.28
N GLY A 119 1.82 30.13 -15.88
CA GLY A 119 1.06 31.13 -15.13
C GLY A 119 0.28 30.48 -13.97
N PRO A 120 -0.12 31.26 -12.96
CA PRO A 120 -0.92 30.75 -11.87
C PRO A 120 -2.24 30.20 -12.43
N ASN A 121 -2.52 28.91 -12.17
CA ASN A 121 -3.77 28.28 -12.55
C ASN A 121 -4.91 28.90 -11.71
N GLN A 122 -5.68 29.80 -12.32
CA GLN A 122 -6.78 30.54 -11.67
C GLN A 122 -8.05 29.68 -11.45
N ASN A 123 -8.08 28.43 -11.91
CA ASN A 123 -9.25 27.55 -11.75
C ASN A 123 -9.02 26.46 -10.70
N ARG A 124 -8.88 26.86 -9.43
CA ARG A 124 -9.01 25.94 -8.30
C ARG A 124 -10.19 26.39 -7.43
N PRO A 125 -11.37 25.74 -7.53
CA PRO A 125 -12.47 26.09 -6.65
C PRO A 125 -12.05 25.86 -5.20
N SER A 126 -12.08 26.93 -4.41
CA SER A 126 -11.91 26.90 -2.96
C SER A 126 -13.11 26.17 -2.36
N GLN A 127 -13.01 24.85 -2.27
CA GLN A 127 -13.95 24.10 -1.45
C GLN A 127 -13.40 24.07 -0.03
N ASN A 128 -13.96 24.93 0.81
CA ASN A 128 -14.09 24.69 2.25
C ASN A 128 -14.74 23.31 2.43
N ARG A 129 -13.90 22.26 2.47
CA ARG A 129 -14.36 20.93 2.85
C ARG A 129 -14.47 20.94 4.38
N PRO A 130 -15.68 20.79 4.96
CA PRO A 130 -15.79 20.62 6.39
C PRO A 130 -14.98 19.39 6.80
N ASN A 131 -14.16 19.55 7.85
CA ASN A 131 -13.38 18.49 8.44
C ASN A 131 -14.33 17.48 9.11
N LYS A 132 -14.89 16.56 8.32
CA LYS A 132 -15.58 15.38 8.86
C LYS A 132 -14.50 14.49 9.46
N GLY A 133 -14.34 14.55 10.78
CA GLY A 133 -13.39 13.75 11.53
C GLY A 133 -13.40 12.29 11.07
N ARG A 134 -12.21 11.70 10.95
CA ARG A 134 -12.07 10.27 10.60
C ARG A 134 -12.87 9.43 11.60
N PRO A 135 -13.73 8.49 11.16
CA PRO A 135 -14.42 7.60 12.08
C PRO A 135 -13.41 6.76 12.86
N ASN A 136 -13.45 6.91 14.18
CA ASN A 136 -12.66 6.13 15.12
C ASN A 136 -13.14 4.67 15.10
N HIS A 137 -12.45 3.82 14.33
CA HIS A 137 -12.75 2.40 14.22
C HIS A 137 -12.49 1.61 15.52
N ASN A 138 -12.00 2.26 16.59
CA ASN A 138 -11.82 1.61 17.89
C ASN A 138 -13.04 1.72 18.83
N LYS A 139 -14.11 2.44 18.45
CA LYS A 139 -15.37 2.47 19.23
C LYS A 139 -16.31 1.29 18.96
N GLN A 140 -16.06 0.47 17.93
CA GLN A 140 -16.89 -0.71 17.64
C GLN A 140 -16.46 -1.98 18.38
N GLN A 141 -15.28 -2.02 19.00
CA GLN A 141 -14.81 -3.18 19.78
C GLN A 141 -15.24 -3.14 21.26
N GLN A 142 -15.95 -2.10 21.70
CA GLN A 142 -16.55 -2.00 23.04
C GLN A 142 -18.06 -2.23 23.05
N LYS A 143 -18.63 -2.88 22.01
CA LYS A 143 -19.90 -3.56 22.21
C LYS A 143 -19.63 -4.71 23.18
N LYS A 144 -20.09 -4.54 24.41
CA LYS A 144 -20.15 -5.53 25.48
C LYS A 144 -20.27 -6.93 24.86
N ARG A 145 -19.31 -7.82 25.16
CA ARG A 145 -19.55 -9.25 25.07
C ARG A 145 -20.71 -9.52 26.04
N VAL A 146 -21.93 -9.47 25.56
CA VAL A 146 -23.05 -10.11 26.24
C VAL A 146 -22.74 -11.58 26.11
N VAL A 147 -22.40 -12.21 27.23
CA VAL A 147 -22.26 -13.65 27.29
C VAL A 147 -23.68 -14.18 27.23
N ASP A 148 -24.02 -14.93 26.18
CA ASP A 148 -25.35 -15.52 26.06
C ASP A 148 -25.55 -16.49 27.24
N PRO A 149 -26.57 -16.29 28.11
CA PRO A 149 -26.74 -17.08 29.33
C PRO A 149 -27.10 -18.56 29.05
N ASN A 150 -27.42 -18.90 27.79
CA ASN A 150 -27.73 -20.26 27.35
C ASN A 150 -26.66 -20.86 26.41
N SER A 151 -25.44 -20.33 26.39
CA SER A 151 -24.35 -20.94 25.62
C SER A 151 -23.89 -22.26 26.27
N PRO A 152 -23.89 -23.40 25.54
CA PRO A 152 -23.47 -24.70 26.08
C PRO A 152 -21.99 -24.75 26.49
N PHE A 153 -21.19 -23.72 26.15
CA PHE A 153 -19.77 -23.62 26.48
C PHE A 153 -19.47 -22.74 27.71
N ALA A 154 -20.48 -22.13 28.35
CA ALA A 154 -20.26 -21.22 29.48
C ALA A 154 -19.83 -21.92 30.78
N LYS A 155 -20.03 -23.23 30.91
CA LYS A 155 -19.79 -23.99 32.16
C LYS A 155 -18.36 -24.50 32.36
N LEU A 156 -17.42 -24.18 31.47
CA LEU A 156 -16.02 -24.68 31.55
C LEU A 156 -14.99 -23.65 32.02
N ALA A 157 -15.38 -22.41 32.31
CA ALA A 157 -14.42 -21.34 32.60
C ALA A 157 -14.10 -21.13 34.10
N ASP A 158 -14.85 -21.74 35.02
CA ASP A 158 -14.76 -21.40 36.47
C ASP A 158 -14.13 -22.48 37.36
N VAL A 159 -13.44 -23.48 36.79
CA VAL A 159 -12.70 -24.49 37.58
C VAL A 159 -11.19 -24.33 37.36
N LYS A 160 -10.62 -23.19 37.74
CA LYS A 160 -9.18 -23.11 38.07
C LYS A 160 -8.79 -21.92 38.93
N LEU A 161 -9.49 -21.69 40.04
CA LEU A 161 -9.00 -20.91 41.17
C LEU A 161 -9.63 -21.44 42.45
N LYS A 162 -9.03 -22.50 43.00
CA LYS A 162 -9.05 -22.96 44.40
C LYS A 162 -8.56 -24.41 44.41
N GLU A 163 -7.25 -24.55 44.47
CA GLU A 163 -6.45 -25.28 45.48
C GLU A 163 -4.97 -25.10 45.14
#